data_AF-A0A813VZV6-F1
#
_entry.id   AF-A0A813VZV6-F1
#
_cell.length_a   1.000
_cell.length_b   1.000
_cell.length_c   1.000
_cell.angle_alpha   90.00
_cell.angle_beta   90.00
_cell.angle_gamma   90.00
#
_symmetry.space_group_name_H-M   'P 1'
#
loop_
_entity.id
_entity.type
_entity.pdbx_description
1 polymer ?
#
loop_
_entity_poly.entity_id
_entity_poly.type
_entity_poly.pdbx_seq_one_letter_code
_entity_poly.pdbx_strand_id
1 'polypeptide(L)'
;MGASEQNLLSVTTRSVVSDYIYWRLHNSTNIEIANILTTEPNRINILMRQLANESEIAYRFRSANIFPTDIPIIPANIHATFLDIVENLFSDGICNWGRIIMLISYSGMIALKCYEHNMPAMINLIIEWTEHYIDNDLKQWIDSQKAWDGFGKHFENNRRQSLSRFATIMGTIGVLTLGAMYMTRH
;
A
#
# COMPACT_ATOMS: atom_id res chain seq x y z
N MET A 1 -27.87 24.81 -17.41
CA MET A 1 -27.70 23.98 -16.19
C MET A 1 -27.54 22.55 -16.66
N GLY A 2 -26.41 21.92 -16.39
CA GLY A 2 -26.12 20.55 -16.85
C GLY A 2 -24.64 20.18 -16.87
N ALA A 3 -23.87 20.65 -15.89
CA ALA A 3 -22.45 20.32 -15.74
C ALA A 3 -22.15 19.84 -14.30
N SER A 4 -23.06 19.04 -13.73
CA SER A 4 -22.95 18.61 -12.33
C SER A 4 -23.44 17.18 -12.07
N GLU A 5 -23.41 16.30 -13.06
CA GLU A 5 -23.76 14.87 -12.89
C GLU A 5 -22.82 13.95 -13.70
N GLN A 6 -21.55 14.32 -13.83
CA GLN A 6 -20.52 13.32 -14.13
C GLN A 6 -20.15 12.62 -12.82
N ASN A 7 -20.93 11.59 -12.49
CA ASN A 7 -20.58 10.45 -11.63
C ASN A 7 -19.57 10.73 -10.51
N LEU A 8 -20.07 11.16 -9.33
CA LEU A 8 -19.42 10.92 -8.04
C LEU A 8 -19.41 9.41 -7.74
N LEU A 9 -18.67 8.62 -8.50
CA LEU A 9 -18.23 7.34 -7.99
C LEU A 9 -17.22 7.68 -6.89
N SER A 10 -17.67 7.57 -5.64
CA SER A 10 -16.78 7.68 -4.48
C SER A 10 -15.58 6.78 -4.71
N VAL A 11 -14.37 7.31 -4.57
CA VAL A 11 -13.13 6.55 -4.68
C VAL A 11 -13.23 5.33 -3.75
N THR A 12 -13.20 4.13 -4.32
CA THR A 12 -13.28 2.88 -3.54
C THR A 12 -11.90 2.40 -3.16
N THR A 13 -11.80 1.65 -2.06
CA THR A 13 -10.56 0.99 -1.65
C THR A 13 -10.01 0.12 -2.77
N ARG A 14 -10.87 -0.69 -3.41
CA ARG A 14 -10.47 -1.49 -4.59
C ARG A 14 -9.80 -0.65 -5.66
N SER A 15 -10.40 0.49 -6.02
CA SER A 15 -9.88 1.38 -7.07
C SER A 15 -8.52 1.97 -6.72
N VAL A 16 -8.22 2.22 -5.43
CA VAL A 16 -6.91 2.73 -4.99
C VAL A 16 -5.87 1.62 -5.00
N VAL A 17 -6.21 0.45 -4.45
CA VAL A 17 -5.31 -0.70 -4.35
C VAL A 17 -4.95 -1.25 -5.73
N SER A 18 -5.96 -1.55 -6.56
CA SER A 18 -5.74 -2.14 -7.88
C SER A 18 -4.95 -1.20 -8.79
N ASP A 19 -5.28 0.09 -8.78
CA ASP A 19 -4.57 1.11 -9.55
C ASP A 19 -3.09 1.15 -9.22
N TYR A 20 -2.73 1.21 -7.94
CA TYR A 20 -1.34 1.24 -7.52
C TYR A 20 -0.60 -0.05 -7.92
N ILE A 21 -1.20 -1.22 -7.66
CA ILE A 21 -0.57 -2.51 -7.96
C ILE A 21 -0.31 -2.64 -9.47
N TYR A 22 -1.29 -2.33 -10.32
CA TYR A 22 -1.10 -2.41 -11.78
C TYR A 22 -0.11 -1.36 -12.29
N TRP A 23 -0.16 -0.12 -11.78
CA TRP A 23 0.83 0.92 -12.12
C TRP A 23 2.25 0.50 -11.74
N ARG A 24 2.43 -0.10 -10.56
CA ARG A 24 3.72 -0.58 -10.06
C ARG A 24 4.25 -1.73 -10.92
N LEU A 25 3.41 -2.70 -11.27
CA LEU A 25 3.75 -3.79 -12.18
C LEU A 25 4.19 -3.25 -13.54
N HIS A 26 3.42 -2.33 -14.12
CA HIS A 26 3.73 -1.70 -15.41
C HIS A 26 5.07 -0.96 -15.40
N ASN A 27 5.42 -0.28 -14.30
CA ASN A 27 6.70 0.44 -14.23
C ASN A 27 7.89 -0.45 -13.84
N SER A 28 7.64 -1.64 -13.30
CA SER A 28 8.68 -2.59 -12.90
C SER A 28 8.98 -3.64 -13.98
N THR A 29 8.05 -3.82 -14.91
CA THR A 29 8.12 -4.83 -15.97
C THR A 29 7.95 -4.13 -17.32
N ASN A 30 8.70 -4.52 -18.36
CA ASN A 30 8.54 -3.96 -19.72
C ASN A 30 7.23 -4.45 -20.40
N ILE A 31 6.16 -4.60 -19.65
CA ILE A 31 4.89 -5.16 -20.11
C ILE A 31 3.96 -4.00 -20.40
N GLU A 32 3.34 -4.03 -21.59
CA GLU A 32 2.15 -3.24 -21.89
C GLU A 32 0.95 -3.77 -21.07
N ILE A 33 0.91 -3.47 -19.77
CA ILE A 33 -0.29 -3.60 -18.92
C ILE A 33 -1.33 -2.51 -19.29
N ALA A 34 -1.10 -1.78 -20.38
CA ALA A 34 -1.93 -0.70 -20.93
C ALA A 34 -3.41 -1.07 -21.09
N ASN A 35 -3.74 -2.36 -21.19
CA ASN A 35 -5.13 -2.82 -21.32
C ASN A 35 -5.86 -3.05 -19.98
N ILE A 36 -5.19 -3.02 -18.82
CA ILE A 36 -5.82 -3.28 -17.51
C ILE A 36 -6.14 -1.96 -16.76
N LEU A 37 -5.36 -0.90 -16.97
CA LEU A 37 -5.66 0.44 -16.46
C LEU A 37 -6.70 1.12 -17.36
N THR A 38 -7.91 0.55 -17.41
CA THR A 38 -9.00 1.02 -18.31
C THR A 38 -9.64 2.34 -17.87
N THR A 39 -9.25 2.85 -16.70
CA THR A 39 -9.81 4.07 -16.11
C THR A 39 -8.72 5.08 -15.86
N GLU A 40 -8.95 6.32 -16.29
CA GLU A 40 -8.03 7.43 -16.04
C GLU A 40 -7.82 7.60 -14.52
N PRO A 41 -6.57 7.59 -14.03
CA PRO A 41 -6.32 7.64 -12.59
C PRO A 41 -6.77 8.98 -12.03
N ASN A 42 -7.54 8.95 -10.95
CA ASN A 42 -7.93 10.16 -10.27
C ASN A 42 -6.76 10.71 -9.40
N ARG A 43 -6.99 11.85 -8.77
CA ARG A 43 -5.99 12.51 -7.92
C ARG A 43 -5.50 11.65 -6.74
N ILE A 44 -6.39 10.87 -6.13
CA ILE A 44 -6.05 9.96 -5.02
C ILE A 44 -5.14 8.85 -5.52
N ASN A 45 -5.45 8.27 -6.68
CA ASN A 45 -4.61 7.28 -7.34
C ASN A 45 -3.19 7.80 -7.58
N ILE A 46 -3.08 8.99 -8.18
CA ILE A 46 -1.78 9.62 -8.46
C ILE A 46 -0.98 9.85 -7.17
N LEU A 47 -1.65 10.33 -6.12
CA LEU A 47 -1.01 10.60 -4.84
C LEU A 47 -0.56 9.31 -4.12
N MET A 48 -1.39 8.26 -4.17
CA MET A 48 -1.03 6.94 -3.64
C MET A 48 0.18 6.36 -4.38
N ARG A 49 0.19 6.42 -5.72
CA ARG A 49 1.34 5.99 -6.54
C ARG A 49 2.64 6.67 -6.11
N GLN A 50 2.59 7.99 -5.94
CA GLN A 50 3.77 8.75 -5.51
C GLN A 50 4.23 8.31 -4.11
N LEU A 51 3.34 8.35 -3.12
CA LEU A 51 3.68 8.10 -1.72
C LEU A 51 4.14 6.66 -1.47
N ALA A 52 3.46 5.69 -2.07
CA ALA A 52 3.79 4.28 -1.89
C ALA A 52 5.10 3.92 -2.63
N ASN A 53 5.35 4.48 -3.81
CA ASN A 53 6.65 4.29 -4.49
C ASN A 53 7.80 4.93 -3.69
N GLU A 54 7.60 6.13 -3.15
CA GLU A 54 8.58 6.78 -2.26
C GLU A 54 8.82 5.96 -0.99
N SER A 55 7.78 5.35 -0.41
CA SER A 55 7.93 4.49 0.77
C SER A 55 8.74 3.23 0.50
N GLU A 56 8.61 2.63 -0.69
CA GLU A 56 9.46 1.50 -1.08
C GLU A 56 10.94 1.89 -1.15
N ILE A 57 11.25 3.05 -1.74
CA ILE A 57 12.62 3.54 -1.88
C ILE A 57 13.20 3.84 -0.48
N ALA A 58 12.44 4.52 0.37
CA ALA A 58 12.84 4.82 1.73
C ALA A 58 13.04 3.55 2.58
N TYR A 59 12.21 2.52 2.37
CA TYR A 59 12.32 1.21 3.02
C TYR A 59 13.57 0.46 2.57
N ARG A 60 13.81 0.35 1.26
CA ARG A 60 14.99 -0.31 0.68
C ARG A 60 16.30 0.28 1.20
N PHE A 61 16.33 1.59 1.47
CA PHE A 61 17.52 2.26 1.99
C PHE A 61 17.71 2.11 3.51
N ARG A 62 16.65 1.83 4.28
CA ARG A 62 16.65 1.95 5.75
C ARG A 62 16.54 0.63 6.51
N SER A 63 16.25 -0.51 5.87
CA SER A 63 16.09 -1.78 6.60
C SER A 63 16.59 -3.02 5.86
N ALA A 64 17.49 -3.74 6.53
CA ALA A 64 17.82 -5.14 6.23
C ALA A 64 16.99 -6.14 7.08
N ASN A 65 16.19 -5.68 8.06
CA ASN A 65 15.71 -6.54 9.17
C ASN A 65 14.20 -6.42 9.50
N ILE A 66 13.40 -5.61 8.79
CA ILE A 66 11.97 -5.44 9.12
C ILE A 66 11.08 -6.40 8.32
N PHE A 67 11.40 -6.64 7.04
CA PHE A 67 10.85 -7.74 6.24
C PHE A 67 11.95 -8.25 5.32
N PRO A 68 12.27 -9.55 5.32
CA PRO A 68 13.31 -10.08 4.44
C PRO A 68 12.94 -9.79 2.98
N THR A 69 13.82 -9.12 2.25
CA THR A 69 13.69 -8.99 0.79
C THR A 69 13.68 -10.35 0.09
N ASP A 70 14.15 -11.38 0.79
CA ASP A 70 14.33 -12.74 0.30
C ASP A 70 13.29 -13.74 0.83
N ILE A 71 12.11 -13.29 1.30
CA ILE A 71 11.00 -14.22 1.60
C ILE A 71 10.74 -15.05 0.33
N PRO A 72 10.89 -16.39 0.37
CA PRO A 72 10.67 -17.24 -0.78
C PRO A 72 9.17 -17.24 -1.08
N ILE A 73 8.69 -16.44 -2.03
CA ILE A 73 7.27 -16.33 -2.34
C ILE A 73 6.85 -17.53 -3.20
N ILE A 74 6.03 -18.41 -2.64
CA ILE A 74 5.48 -19.63 -3.26
C ILE A 74 3.97 -19.60 -2.98
N PRO A 75 3.06 -20.11 -3.86
CA PRO A 75 1.61 -20.00 -3.64
C PRO A 75 1.13 -20.36 -2.22
N ALA A 76 1.79 -21.34 -1.60
CA ALA A 76 1.47 -21.83 -0.26
C ALA A 76 1.74 -20.83 0.88
N ASN A 77 2.60 -19.82 0.71
CA ASN A 77 2.97 -18.89 1.78
C ASN A 77 2.63 -17.42 1.52
N ILE A 78 2.05 -17.08 0.36
CA ILE A 78 1.72 -15.70 -0.01
C ILE A 78 0.71 -15.11 0.98
N HIS A 79 -0.33 -15.87 1.32
CA HIS A 79 -1.35 -15.43 2.27
C HIS A 79 -0.76 -15.25 3.68
N ALA A 80 0.04 -16.21 4.15
CA ALA A 80 0.72 -16.09 5.44
C ALA A 80 1.65 -14.87 5.49
N THR A 81 2.42 -14.64 4.42
CA THR A 81 3.28 -13.46 4.28
C THR A 81 2.48 -12.16 4.34
N PHE A 82 1.31 -12.12 3.68
CA PHE A 82 0.42 -10.97 3.75
C PHE A 82 -0.10 -10.73 5.18
N LEU A 83 -0.54 -11.78 5.88
CA LEU A 83 -0.98 -11.68 7.27
C LEU A 83 0.14 -11.21 8.20
N ASP A 84 1.35 -11.73 8.05
CA ASP A 84 2.51 -11.30 8.84
C ASP A 84 2.76 -9.79 8.68
N ILE A 85 2.63 -9.26 7.46
CA ILE A 85 2.79 -7.82 7.20
C ILE A 85 1.72 -7.01 7.91
N VAL A 86 0.47 -7.46 7.82
CA VAL A 86 -0.68 -6.83 8.46
C VAL A 86 -0.51 -6.80 9.99
N GLU A 87 -0.19 -7.95 10.59
CA GLU A 87 0.05 -8.07 12.02
C GLU A 87 1.20 -7.17 12.47
N ASN A 88 2.31 -7.16 11.73
CA ASN A 88 3.45 -6.30 12.04
C ASN A 88 3.11 -4.80 11.94
N LEU A 89 2.33 -4.40 10.93
CA LEU A 89 1.96 -3.00 10.74
C LEU A 89 0.97 -2.47 11.78
N PHE A 90 0.06 -3.31 12.29
CA PHE A 90 -1.07 -2.89 13.11
C PHE A 90 -1.13 -3.55 14.50
N SER A 91 -0.08 -4.27 14.92
CA SER A 91 0.01 -4.98 16.21
C SER A 91 -0.26 -4.12 17.45
N ASP A 92 0.08 -2.82 17.41
CA ASP A 92 -0.15 -1.89 18.52
C ASP A 92 -1.55 -1.25 18.51
N GLY A 93 -2.43 -1.65 17.58
CA GLY A 93 -3.79 -1.14 17.42
C GLY A 93 -3.88 0.28 16.83
N ILE A 94 -2.76 0.90 16.42
CA ILE A 94 -2.75 2.25 15.87
C ILE A 94 -2.96 2.21 14.35
N CYS A 95 -4.01 2.86 13.86
CA CYS A 95 -4.23 3.08 12.44
C CYS A 95 -3.88 4.52 12.04
N ASN A 96 -3.14 4.69 10.95
CA ASN A 96 -2.85 5.98 10.32
C ASN A 96 -2.57 5.82 8.83
N TRP A 97 -2.66 6.92 8.07
CA TRP A 97 -2.44 6.90 6.62
C TRP A 97 -1.05 6.39 6.23
N GLY A 98 -0.01 6.64 7.03
CA GLY A 98 1.34 6.13 6.78
C GLY A 98 1.38 4.61 6.73
N ARG A 99 0.73 3.93 7.68
CA ARG A 99 0.65 2.46 7.71
C ARG A 99 -0.22 1.87 6.61
N ILE A 100 -1.29 2.57 6.23
CA ILE A 100 -2.12 2.17 5.07
C ILE A 100 -1.32 2.28 3.76
N ILE A 101 -0.53 3.36 3.59
CA ILE A 101 0.39 3.50 2.46
C ILE A 101 1.40 2.33 2.46
N MET A 102 1.98 2.00 3.61
CA MET A 102 2.91 0.87 3.73
C MET A 102 2.25 -0.46 3.36
N LEU A 103 1.03 -0.73 3.83
CA LEU A 103 0.30 -1.94 3.48
C LEU A 103 0.10 -2.05 1.96
N ILE A 104 -0.40 -0.99 1.32
CA ILE A 104 -0.61 -0.96 -0.13
C ILE A 104 0.71 -1.11 -0.90
N SER A 105 1.77 -0.45 -0.43
CA SER A 105 3.12 -0.56 -0.95
C SER A 105 3.64 -2.01 -0.93
N TYR A 106 3.51 -2.69 0.21
CA TYR A 106 3.91 -4.09 0.35
C TYR A 106 3.06 -5.04 -0.49
N SER A 107 1.75 -4.83 -0.57
CA SER A 107 0.89 -5.60 -1.48
C SER A 107 1.36 -5.48 -2.93
N GLY A 108 1.78 -4.27 -3.33
CA GLY A 108 2.47 -4.06 -4.60
C GLY A 108 3.73 -4.91 -4.74
N MET A 109 4.61 -4.91 -3.73
CA MET A 109 5.85 -5.71 -3.69
C MET A 109 5.59 -7.21 -3.86
N ILE A 110 4.61 -7.75 -3.14
CA ILE A 110 4.22 -9.16 -3.24
C ILE A 110 3.66 -9.44 -4.64
N ALA A 111 2.82 -8.57 -5.19
CA ALA A 111 2.24 -8.75 -6.52
C ALA A 111 3.30 -8.83 -7.62
N LEU A 112 4.34 -7.98 -7.55
CA LEU A 112 5.47 -8.05 -8.49
C LEU A 112 6.25 -9.35 -8.37
N LYS A 113 6.56 -9.80 -7.16
CA LYS A 113 7.21 -11.10 -6.97
C LYS A 113 6.35 -12.24 -7.49
N CYS A 114 5.03 -12.20 -7.25
CA CYS A 114 4.11 -13.19 -7.80
C CYS A 114 4.18 -13.21 -9.33
N TYR A 115 4.23 -12.03 -9.95
CA TYR A 115 4.39 -11.90 -11.39
C TYR A 115 5.73 -12.51 -11.87
N GLU A 116 6.86 -12.15 -11.24
CA GLU A 116 8.21 -12.65 -11.56
C GLU A 116 8.33 -14.18 -11.43
N HIS A 117 7.55 -14.77 -10.52
CA HIS A 117 7.47 -16.21 -10.30
C HIS A 117 6.36 -16.91 -11.11
N ASN A 118 5.82 -16.27 -12.15
CA ASN A 118 4.77 -16.81 -13.04
C ASN A 118 3.46 -17.18 -12.33
N MET A 119 3.05 -16.39 -11.34
CA MET A 119 1.82 -16.56 -10.56
C MET A 119 0.85 -15.37 -10.72
N PRO A 120 0.45 -14.98 -11.95
CA PRO A 120 -0.39 -13.79 -12.16
C PRO A 120 -1.78 -13.88 -11.51
N ALA A 121 -2.31 -15.10 -11.31
CA ALA A 121 -3.58 -15.31 -10.61
C ALA A 121 -3.57 -14.80 -9.16
N MET A 122 -2.38 -14.73 -8.52
CA MET A 122 -2.24 -14.25 -7.15
C MET A 122 -2.39 -12.74 -7.04
N ILE A 123 -2.21 -11.98 -8.13
CA ILE A 123 -2.31 -10.52 -8.13
C ILE A 123 -3.72 -10.07 -7.73
N ASN A 124 -4.76 -10.71 -8.28
CA ASN A 124 -6.14 -10.40 -7.94
C ASN A 124 -6.47 -10.76 -6.48
N LEU A 125 -5.92 -11.88 -5.97
CA LEU A 125 -6.09 -12.28 -4.57
C LEU A 125 -5.42 -11.27 -3.62
N ILE A 126 -4.24 -10.76 -3.96
CA ILE A 126 -3.54 -9.73 -3.17
C ILE A 126 -4.35 -8.43 -3.14
N ILE A 127 -4.93 -8.02 -4.26
CA ILE A 127 -5.84 -6.87 -4.33
C ILE A 127 -7.03 -7.11 -3.38
N GLU A 128 -7.67 -8.28 -3.47
CA GLU A 128 -8.83 -8.64 -2.66
C GLU A 128 -8.50 -8.70 -1.17
N TRP A 129 -7.38 -9.29 -0.76
CA TRP A 129 -6.98 -9.34 0.65
C TRP A 129 -6.68 -7.95 1.20
N THR A 130 -6.00 -7.11 0.40
CA THR A 130 -5.68 -5.73 0.81
C THR A 130 -6.94 -4.89 0.93
N GLU A 131 -7.84 -4.99 -0.05
CA GLU A 131 -9.15 -4.33 -0.02
C GLU A 131 -9.96 -4.80 1.19
N HIS A 132 -10.09 -6.11 1.37
CA HIS A 132 -10.86 -6.72 2.46
C HIS A 132 -10.36 -6.26 3.82
N TYR A 133 -9.04 -6.24 4.04
CA TYR A 133 -8.48 -5.78 5.32
C TYR A 133 -8.78 -4.29 5.57
N ILE A 134 -8.65 -3.44 4.56
CA ILE A 134 -8.93 -2.00 4.71
C ILE A 134 -10.44 -1.77 4.96
N ASP A 135 -11.31 -2.45 4.21
CA ASP A 135 -12.76 -2.23 4.25
C ASP A 135 -13.48 -2.97 5.39
N ASN A 136 -12.80 -3.89 6.10
CA ASN A 136 -13.36 -4.54 7.28
C ASN A 136 -12.63 -4.11 8.56
N ASP A 137 -11.32 -4.34 8.64
CA ASP A 137 -10.54 -4.12 9.86
C ASP A 137 -10.23 -2.63 10.09
N LEU A 138 -9.98 -1.86 9.03
CA LEU A 138 -9.62 -0.44 9.13
C LEU A 138 -10.79 0.53 8.89
N LYS A 139 -11.97 0.00 8.52
CA LYS A 139 -13.10 0.79 8.03
C LYS A 139 -13.52 1.91 8.99
N GLN A 140 -13.67 1.60 10.27
CA GLN A 140 -14.09 2.59 11.27
C GLN A 140 -13.12 3.79 11.30
N TRP A 141 -11.81 3.51 11.21
CA TRP A 141 -10.80 4.56 11.18
C TRP A 141 -10.86 5.34 9.86
N ILE A 142 -10.92 4.65 8.71
CA ILE A 142 -11.04 5.28 7.37
C ILE A 142 -12.23 6.23 7.32
N ASP A 143 -13.40 5.78 7.78
CA ASP A 143 -14.63 6.59 7.81
C ASP A 143 -14.45 7.82 8.71
N SER A 144 -13.80 7.66 9.88
CA SER A 144 -13.49 8.78 10.78
C SER A 144 -12.58 9.84 10.14
N GLN A 145 -11.77 9.43 9.16
CA GLN A 145 -10.88 10.32 8.42
C GLN A 145 -11.54 10.96 7.19
N LYS A 146 -12.84 10.78 6.97
CA LYS A 146 -13.55 11.21 5.74
C LYS A 146 -13.13 10.40 4.50
N ALA A 147 -12.87 9.10 4.69
CA ALA A 147 -12.52 8.15 3.65
C ALA A 147 -11.30 8.62 2.80
N TRP A 148 -11.26 8.21 1.53
CA TRP A 148 -10.17 8.52 0.61
C TRP A 148 -10.07 10.02 0.26
N ASP A 149 -11.16 10.79 0.36
CA ASP A 149 -11.11 12.26 0.27
C ASP A 149 -10.30 12.88 1.42
N GLY A 150 -10.39 12.28 2.60
CA GLY A 150 -9.58 12.59 3.77
C GLY A 150 -8.09 12.41 3.52
N PHE A 151 -7.72 11.27 2.93
CA PHE A 151 -6.36 10.99 2.50
C PHE A 151 -5.84 12.06 1.54
N GLY A 152 -6.62 12.38 0.49
CA GLY A 152 -6.29 13.46 -0.44
C GLY A 152 -6.01 14.76 0.32
N LYS A 153 -6.97 15.25 1.10
CA LYS A 153 -6.81 16.50 1.87
C LYS A 153 -5.62 16.49 2.82
N HIS A 154 -5.31 15.35 3.45
CA HIS A 154 -4.18 15.20 4.37
C HIS A 154 -2.83 15.50 3.70
N PHE A 155 -2.64 15.02 2.47
CA PHE A 155 -1.37 15.13 1.74
C PHE A 155 -1.35 16.26 0.69
N GLU A 156 -2.51 16.71 0.20
CA GLU A 156 -2.64 17.77 -0.82
C GLU A 156 -2.30 19.18 -0.33
N ASN A 157 -2.66 19.51 0.92
CA ASN A 157 -2.33 20.80 1.52
C ASN A 157 -0.81 21.03 1.67
N ASN A 158 0.00 19.98 1.44
CA ASN A 158 1.42 19.94 1.74
C ASN A 158 2.28 19.45 0.55
N ARG A 159 1.86 19.78 -0.68
CA ARG A 159 2.46 19.40 -1.98
C ARG A 159 3.98 19.68 -2.15
N ARG A 160 4.63 20.38 -1.20
CA ARG A 160 6.09 20.63 -1.18
C ARG A 160 6.86 19.90 -0.05
N GLN A 161 6.19 19.22 0.89
CA GLN A 161 6.82 18.61 2.08
C GLN A 161 6.31 17.20 2.44
N SER A 162 5.63 16.52 1.50
CA SER A 162 5.10 15.16 1.72
C SER A 162 6.15 14.17 2.26
N LEU A 163 7.39 14.28 1.78
CA LEU A 163 8.54 13.45 2.14
C LEU A 163 9.04 13.63 3.58
N SER A 164 9.24 14.87 4.05
CA SER A 164 9.76 15.12 5.40
C SER A 164 8.76 14.71 6.46
N ARG A 165 7.47 14.82 6.18
CA ARG A 165 6.39 14.37 7.07
C ARG A 165 6.08 12.89 6.95
N PHE A 166 6.16 12.26 5.78
CA PHE A 166 6.13 10.79 5.71
C PHE A 166 7.30 10.19 6.51
N ALA A 167 8.51 10.75 6.37
CA ALA A 167 9.66 10.38 7.18
C ALA A 167 9.51 10.76 8.68
N THR A 168 8.71 11.78 9.03
CA THR A 168 8.39 12.13 10.43
C THR A 168 7.36 11.15 11.02
N ILE A 169 6.29 10.82 10.28
CA ILE A 169 5.25 9.86 10.66
C ILE A 169 5.87 8.46 10.78
N MET A 170 6.70 8.05 9.82
CA MET A 170 7.46 6.80 9.87
C MET A 170 8.60 6.86 10.88
N GLY A 171 9.23 8.02 11.08
CA GLY A 171 10.28 8.25 12.07
C GLY A 171 9.76 8.12 13.50
N THR A 172 8.50 8.48 13.76
CA THR A 172 7.84 8.22 15.06
C THR A 172 7.47 6.75 15.29
N ILE A 173 7.39 5.94 14.24
CA ILE A 173 6.95 4.53 14.31
C ILE A 173 8.14 3.54 14.24
N GLY A 174 9.25 3.88 13.57
CA GLY A 174 10.26 2.92 13.12
C GLY A 174 11.62 2.93 13.84
N VAL A 175 11.66 3.05 15.17
CA VAL A 175 12.84 2.62 15.97
C VAL A 175 12.47 1.58 17.05
N LEU A 176 11.19 1.40 17.41
CA LEU A 176 10.89 0.75 18.69
C LEU A 176 10.46 -0.72 18.69
N THR A 177 10.15 -1.41 17.59
CA THR A 177 9.53 -2.76 17.74
C THR A 177 10.19 -3.98 17.10
N LEU A 178 11.02 -3.89 16.06
CA LEU A 178 11.52 -5.13 15.42
C LEU A 178 13.04 -5.39 15.51
N GLY A 179 13.84 -4.39 15.90
CA GLY A 179 15.25 -4.64 16.29
C GLY A 179 15.37 -5.47 17.58
N ALA A 180 14.33 -5.50 18.41
CA ALA A 180 14.32 -6.18 19.70
C ALA A 180 13.79 -7.63 19.64
N MET A 181 12.96 -8.00 18.64
CA MET A 181 12.35 -9.33 18.58
C MET A 181 13.24 -10.41 17.94
N TYR A 182 14.22 -10.04 17.11
CA TYR A 182 15.17 -11.02 16.56
C TYR A 182 16.36 -11.31 17.49
N MET A 183 16.57 -10.53 18.55
CA MET A 183 17.67 -10.72 19.51
C MET A 183 17.31 -11.56 20.74
N THR A 184 16.09 -12.10 20.82
CA THR A 184 15.63 -12.90 21.99
C THR A 184 15.36 -14.37 21.65
N ARG A 185 15.68 -14.83 20.44
CA ARG A 185 15.70 -16.25 20.09
C ARG A 185 17.09 -16.69 19.61
N HIS A 186 18.06 -16.64 20.52
CA HIS A 186 19.22 -17.54 20.54
C HIS A 186 19.62 -17.81 21.99
#